data_AF-A0A2N2HVJ3-F1
#
_entry.id   AF-A0A2N2HVJ3-F1
#
_cell.length_a   1.000
_cell.length_b   1.000
_cell.length_c   1.000
_cell.angle_alpha   90.00
_cell.angle_beta   90.00
_cell.angle_gamma   90.00
#
_symmetry.space_group_name_H-M   'P 1'
#
loop_
_entity.id
_entity.type
_entity.pdbx_description
1 polymer ?
#
loop_
_entity_poly.entity_id
_entity_poly.type
_entity_poly.pdbx_seq_one_letter_code
_entity_poly.pdbx_strand_id
1 'polypeptide(L)'
;MPNFDINLIKRENLRRIMDERGLTPTTLANLIGVKQPHISASLSGDRNIGNITIKKICDALHIDKSEFFVTSPREIKKPIAPPPSWEIKELYARLRKDIDAANAEAKETRAEVAREKHAMWAVINQQRTELENVRQVLRKVAQTGDLKDLKKISGSGK
;
A
#
# COMPACT_ATOMS: atom_id res chain seq x y z
N MET A 1 4.32 -20.51 39.35
CA MET A 1 3.81 -21.33 38.23
C MET A 1 3.23 -20.37 37.20
N PRO A 2 3.45 -20.57 35.87
CA PRO A 2 2.86 -19.69 34.87
C PRO A 2 1.34 -19.73 34.99
N ASN A 3 0.70 -18.56 34.99
CA ASN A 3 -0.75 -18.43 35.01
C ASN A 3 -1.28 -18.85 33.64
N PHE A 4 -1.59 -20.14 33.48
CA PHE A 4 -2.16 -20.67 32.24
C PHE A 4 -3.63 -20.25 32.17
N ASP A 5 -3.90 -19.18 31.42
CA ASP A 5 -5.27 -18.81 31.07
C ASP A 5 -5.85 -19.88 30.13
N ILE A 6 -6.64 -20.79 30.70
CA ILE A 6 -7.34 -21.85 29.97
C ILE A 6 -8.21 -21.27 28.84
N ASN A 7 -8.75 -20.06 29.00
CA ASN A 7 -9.58 -19.43 27.96
C ASN A 7 -8.73 -18.96 26.77
N LEU A 8 -7.50 -18.51 27.03
CA LEU A 8 -6.54 -18.20 25.97
C LEU A 8 -6.21 -19.46 25.16
N ILE A 9 -5.94 -20.59 25.82
CA ILE A 9 -5.63 -21.87 25.15
C ILE A 9 -6.81 -22.31 24.26
N LYS A 10 -8.03 -22.29 24.78
CA LYS A 10 -9.24 -22.68 24.02
C LYS A 10 -9.42 -21.83 22.76
N ARG A 11 -9.18 -20.53 22.86
CA ARG A 11 -9.31 -19.57 21.75
C ARG A 11 -8.22 -19.78 20.70
N GLU A 12 -6.97 -19.95 21.13
CA GLU A 12 -5.86 -20.17 20.21
C GLU A 12 -6.01 -21.50 19.46
N ASN A 13 -6.43 -22.55 20.16
CA ASN A 13 -6.71 -23.84 19.53
C ASN A 13 -7.89 -23.76 18.56
N LEU A 14 -8.93 -22.99 18.88
CA LEU A 14 -10.03 -22.75 17.94
C LEU A 14 -9.54 -22.06 16.66
N ARG A 15 -8.70 -21.02 16.78
CA ARG A 15 -8.10 -20.34 15.61
C ARG A 15 -7.25 -21.29 14.79
N ARG A 16 -6.38 -22.07 15.44
CA ARG A 16 -5.54 -23.06 14.77
C ARG A 16 -6.37 -24.05 13.95
N ILE A 17 -7.43 -24.61 14.55
CA ILE A 17 -8.32 -25.57 13.88
C ILE A 17 -9.05 -24.91 12.70
N MET A 18 -9.45 -23.65 12.85
CA MET A 18 -10.08 -22.89 11.77
C MET A 18 -9.11 -22.65 10.60
N ASP A 19 -7.87 -22.25 10.90
CA ASP A 19 -6.83 -22.02 9.90
C ASP A 19 -6.48 -23.31 9.13
N GLU A 20 -6.24 -24.40 9.86
CA GLU A 20 -5.90 -25.71 9.28
C GLU A 20 -6.98 -26.25 8.34
N ARG A 21 -8.23 -25.87 8.58
CA ARG A 21 -9.40 -26.34 7.82
C ARG A 21 -9.98 -25.29 6.88
N GLY A 22 -9.35 -24.12 6.76
CA GLY A 22 -9.83 -23.01 5.93
C GLY A 22 -11.22 -22.48 6.32
N LEU A 23 -11.59 -22.56 7.59
CA LEU A 23 -12.92 -22.18 8.08
C LEU A 23 -12.96 -20.71 8.48
N THR A 24 -13.98 -19.99 7.99
CA THR A 24 -14.28 -18.64 8.48
C THR A 24 -15.14 -18.70 9.75
N PRO A 25 -15.17 -17.66 10.60
CA PRO A 25 -16.07 -17.60 11.75
C PRO A 25 -17.53 -17.84 11.38
N THR A 26 -17.95 -17.36 10.21
CA THR A 26 -19.30 -17.54 9.67
C THR A 26 -19.56 -18.99 9.28
N THR A 27 -18.63 -19.62 8.56
CA THR A 27 -18.74 -21.04 8.16
C THR A 27 -18.80 -21.94 9.39
N LEU A 28 -17.93 -21.70 10.38
CA LEU A 28 -17.94 -22.45 11.63
C LEU A 28 -19.25 -22.28 12.39
N ALA A 29 -19.76 -21.05 12.49
CA ALA A 29 -21.01 -20.77 13.18
C ALA A 29 -22.20 -21.53 12.57
N ASN A 30 -22.27 -21.58 11.23
CA ASN A 30 -23.26 -22.36 10.50
C ASN A 30 -23.11 -23.87 10.76
N LEU A 31 -21.87 -24.37 10.76
CA LEU A 31 -21.55 -25.79 10.93
C LEU A 31 -21.92 -26.33 12.32
N ILE A 32 -21.80 -25.51 13.38
CA ILE A 32 -22.14 -25.91 14.76
C ILE A 32 -23.53 -25.43 15.23
N GLY A 33 -24.28 -24.74 14.36
CA GLY A 33 -25.60 -24.19 14.67
C GLY A 33 -25.58 -23.12 15.76
N VAL A 34 -24.65 -22.16 15.70
CA VAL A 34 -24.62 -20.98 16.58
C VAL A 34 -24.63 -19.68 15.77
N LYS A 35 -24.96 -18.55 16.41
CA LYS A 35 -24.91 -17.24 15.76
C LYS A 35 -23.45 -16.79 15.56
N GLN A 36 -23.11 -16.24 14.39
CA GLN A 36 -21.76 -15.75 14.08
C GLN A 36 -21.16 -14.80 15.14
N PRO A 37 -21.92 -13.85 15.73
CA PRO A 37 -21.39 -12.98 16.78
C PRO A 37 -20.90 -13.74 18.02
N HIS A 38 -21.47 -14.92 18.28
CA HIS A 38 -21.03 -15.78 19.38
C HIS A 38 -19.62 -16.30 19.15
N ILE A 39 -19.33 -16.78 17.93
CA ILE A 39 -17.97 -17.23 17.55
C ILE A 39 -17.00 -16.05 17.55
N SER A 40 -17.41 -14.90 17.01
CA SER A 40 -16.59 -13.68 17.01
C SER A 40 -16.19 -13.24 18.42
N ALA A 41 -17.16 -13.18 19.36
CA ALA A 41 -16.89 -12.83 20.75
C ALA A 41 -15.95 -13.84 21.45
N SER A 42 -16.05 -15.13 21.10
CA SER A 42 -15.13 -16.17 21.58
C SER A 42 -13.71 -16.02 21.01
N LEU A 43 -13.57 -15.55 19.77
CA LEU A 43 -12.27 -15.32 19.14
C LEU A 43 -11.61 -14.01 19.60
N SER A 44 -12.39 -13.00 19.97
CA SER A 44 -11.88 -11.74 20.55
C SER A 44 -11.47 -11.90 22.02
N GLY A 45 -12.10 -12.82 22.74
CA GLY A 45 -11.87 -13.03 24.18
C GLY A 45 -12.93 -12.37 25.07
N ASP A 46 -13.94 -11.72 24.48
CA ASP A 46 -15.07 -11.14 25.21
C ASP A 46 -15.97 -12.21 25.85
N ARG A 47 -15.97 -13.43 25.29
CA ARG A 47 -16.73 -14.56 25.82
C ARG A 47 -15.90 -15.83 25.90
N ASN A 48 -15.98 -16.51 27.04
CA ASN A 48 -15.35 -17.81 27.22
C ASN A 48 -16.05 -18.90 26.40
N ILE A 49 -15.27 -19.79 25.79
CA ILE A 49 -15.80 -20.94 25.07
C ILE A 49 -16.26 -21.99 26.10
N GLY A 50 -17.58 -22.11 26.23
CA GLY A 50 -18.22 -23.08 27.12
C GLY A 50 -18.08 -24.51 26.61
N ASN A 51 -18.15 -25.48 27.53
CA ASN A 51 -17.98 -26.90 27.22
C ASN A 51 -18.98 -27.44 26.19
N ILE A 52 -20.21 -26.91 26.17
CA ILE A 52 -21.24 -27.28 25.18
C ILE A 52 -20.80 -26.86 23.77
N THR A 53 -20.25 -25.65 23.63
CA THR A 53 -19.75 -25.15 22.34
C THR A 53 -18.54 -25.94 21.87
N ILE A 54 -17.61 -26.27 22.77
CA ILE A 54 -16.47 -27.14 22.46
C ILE A 54 -16.97 -28.50 21.95
N LYS A 55 -17.94 -29.11 22.64
CA LYS A 55 -18.52 -30.39 22.21
C LYS A 55 -19.12 -30.29 20.81
N LYS A 56 -19.91 -29.25 20.53
CA LYS A 56 -20.47 -29.03 19.18
C LYS A 56 -19.41 -28.86 18.10
N ILE A 57 -18.32 -28.14 18.41
CA ILE A 57 -17.18 -27.99 17.50
C ILE A 57 -16.52 -29.35 17.26
N CYS A 58 -16.28 -30.14 18.31
CA CYS A 58 -15.71 -31.46 18.21
C CYS A 58 -16.57 -32.41 17.37
N ASP A 59 -17.88 -32.45 17.65
CA ASP A 59 -18.85 -33.28 16.95
C ASP A 59 -18.93 -32.91 15.45
N ALA A 60 -18.96 -31.61 15.12
CA ALA A 60 -19.13 -31.15 13.75
C ALA A 60 -17.83 -31.19 12.92
N LEU A 61 -16.67 -31.17 13.57
CA LEU A 61 -15.36 -31.28 12.91
C LEU A 61 -14.76 -32.69 12.98
N HIS A 62 -15.46 -33.64 13.61
CA HIS A 62 -14.95 -35.00 13.84
C HIS A 62 -13.55 -35.00 14.48
N ILE A 63 -13.33 -34.11 15.46
CA ILE A 63 -12.08 -34.06 16.24
C ILE A 63 -12.34 -34.59 17.65
N ASP A 64 -11.35 -35.26 18.21
CA ASP A 64 -11.44 -35.66 19.62
C ASP A 64 -11.31 -34.44 20.54
N LYS A 65 -11.91 -34.52 21.73
CA LYS A 65 -11.80 -33.46 22.72
C LYS A 65 -10.34 -33.21 23.12
N SER A 66 -9.51 -34.26 23.18
CA SER A 66 -8.08 -34.13 23.49
C SER A 66 -7.36 -33.26 22.46
N GLU A 67 -7.70 -33.37 21.17
CA GLU A 67 -7.14 -32.55 20.08
C GLU A 67 -7.45 -31.06 20.22
N PHE A 68 -8.62 -30.73 20.79
CA PHE A 68 -9.02 -29.34 21.07
C PHE A 68 -8.17 -28.70 22.17
N PHE A 69 -7.64 -29.49 23.11
CA PHE A 69 -6.79 -29.02 24.20
C PHE A 69 -5.30 -29.27 23.97
N VAL A 70 -4.90 -29.71 22.76
CA VAL A 70 -3.48 -29.80 22.39
C VAL A 70 -2.92 -28.39 22.41
N THR A 71 -2.17 -28.07 23.45
CA THR A 71 -1.29 -26.90 23.51
C THR A 71 -0.19 -27.14 22.50
N SER A 72 -0.43 -26.85 21.22
CA SER A 72 0.68 -26.84 20.28
C SER A 72 1.59 -25.69 20.74
N PRO A 73 2.90 -25.91 20.95
CA PRO A 73 3.86 -24.84 20.94
C PRO A 73 4.01 -24.38 19.48
N ARG A 74 2.92 -23.93 18.85
CA ARG A 74 3.06 -22.79 17.94
C ARG A 74 3.76 -21.79 18.83
N GLU A 75 4.98 -21.44 18.47
CA GLU A 75 5.65 -20.28 19.01
C GLU A 75 4.57 -19.21 19.04
N ILE A 76 4.00 -18.98 20.23
CA ILE A 76 3.28 -17.76 20.51
C ILE A 76 4.42 -16.80 20.26
N LYS A 77 4.48 -16.21 19.06
CA LYS A 77 5.40 -15.13 18.77
C LYS A 77 5.05 -14.17 19.87
N LYS A 78 5.88 -14.17 20.94
CA LYS A 78 5.68 -13.31 22.09
C LYS A 78 5.39 -11.96 21.47
N PRO A 79 4.34 -11.24 21.88
CA PRO A 79 4.12 -9.90 21.35
C PRO A 79 5.48 -9.22 21.40
N ILE A 80 6.04 -8.94 20.21
CA ILE A 80 7.41 -8.46 20.09
C ILE A 80 7.40 -7.22 20.96
N ALA A 81 8.10 -7.28 22.09
CA ALA A 81 8.20 -6.12 22.95
C ALA A 81 8.66 -4.99 22.02
N PRO A 82 7.95 -3.85 21.96
CA PRO A 82 8.37 -2.77 21.08
C PRO A 82 9.85 -2.54 21.39
N PRO A 83 10.71 -2.46 20.35
CA PRO A 83 12.13 -2.31 20.57
C PRO A 83 12.36 -1.19 21.58
N PRO A 84 13.29 -1.34 22.53
CA PRO A 84 13.54 -0.31 23.53
C PRO A 84 13.68 1.05 22.85
N SER A 85 13.20 2.11 23.50
CA SER A 85 13.01 3.45 22.88
C SER A 85 14.23 3.96 22.08
N TRP A 86 15.44 3.56 22.46
CA TRP A 86 16.67 3.94 21.76
C TRP A 86 16.84 3.22 20.40
N GLU A 87 16.49 1.94 20.30
CA GLU A 87 16.56 1.16 19.06
C GLU A 87 15.51 1.67 18.05
N ILE A 88 14.33 2.05 18.55
CA ILE A 88 13.32 2.75 17.74
C ILE A 88 13.88 4.06 17.17
N LYS A 89 14.58 4.87 17.97
CA LYS A 89 15.18 6.13 17.50
C LYS A 89 16.25 5.90 16.44
N GLU A 90 17.07 4.86 16.58
CA GLU A 90 18.10 4.51 15.61
C GLU A 90 17.50 4.02 14.29
N LEU A 91 16.47 3.18 14.35
CA LEU A 91 15.71 2.75 13.17
C LEU A 91 15.06 3.92 12.44
N TYR A 92 14.44 4.86 13.18
CA TYR A 92 13.88 6.08 12.59
C TYR A 92 14.94 6.99 11.99
N ALA A 93 16.10 7.13 12.63
CA ALA A 93 17.20 7.94 12.10
C ALA A 93 17.75 7.35 10.79
N ARG A 94 17.89 6.02 10.72
CA ARG A 94 18.31 5.31 9.51
C ARG A 94 17.28 5.45 8.39
N LEU A 95 16.01 5.16 8.68
CA LEU A 95 14.92 5.31 7.73
C LEU A 95 14.82 6.75 7.20
N ARG A 96 15.01 7.74 8.08
CA ARG A 96 14.98 9.15 7.69
C ARG A 96 16.11 9.49 6.72
N LYS A 97 17.31 8.99 6.98
CA LYS A 97 18.46 9.18 6.08
C LYS A 97 18.21 8.58 4.69
N ASP A 98 17.63 7.39 4.64
CA ASP A 98 17.32 6.71 3.37
C ASP A 98 16.24 7.47 2.58
N ILE A 99 15.22 7.98 3.26
CA ILE A 99 14.17 8.82 2.66
C ILE A 99 14.76 10.13 2.12
N ASP A 100 15.62 10.79 2.91
CA ASP A 100 16.24 12.05 2.51
C ASP A 100 17.18 11.86 1.32
N ALA A 101 17.92 10.74 1.25
CA ALA A 101 18.74 10.38 0.11
C ALA A 101 17.91 10.13 -1.16
N ALA A 102 16.84 9.33 -1.06
CA ALA A 102 15.94 9.06 -2.17
C ALA A 102 15.25 10.34 -2.68
N ASN A 103 14.89 11.26 -1.78
CA ASN A 103 14.31 12.55 -2.14
C ASN A 103 15.32 13.48 -2.83
N ALA A 104 16.59 13.43 -2.44
CA ALA A 104 17.66 14.18 -3.10
C ALA A 104 17.87 13.70 -4.54
N GLU A 105 17.95 12.39 -4.75
CA GLU A 105 18.05 11.78 -6.09
C GLU A 105 16.83 12.10 -6.95
N ALA A 106 15.62 12.01 -6.38
CA ALA A 106 14.40 12.38 -7.07
C ALA A 106 14.33 13.88 -7.41
N LYS A 107 14.96 14.75 -6.60
CA LYS A 107 15.01 16.19 -6.87
C LYS A 107 15.93 16.49 -8.05
N GLU A 108 17.07 15.80 -8.16
CA GLU A 108 18.02 15.99 -9.25
C GLU A 108 17.43 15.56 -10.60
N THR A 109 16.82 14.38 -10.66
CA THR A 109 16.13 13.88 -11.86
C THR A 109 14.97 14.79 -12.27
N ARG A 110 14.18 15.29 -11.30
CA ARG A 110 13.13 16.29 -11.58
C ARG A 110 13.70 17.61 -12.11
N ALA A 111 14.85 18.05 -11.62
CA ALA A 111 15.49 19.27 -12.08
C ALA A 111 16.05 19.12 -13.50
N GLU A 112 16.57 17.95 -13.86
CA GLU A 112 17.00 17.63 -15.22
C GLU A 112 15.81 17.62 -16.20
N VAL A 113 14.75 16.87 -15.90
CA VAL A 113 13.53 16.85 -16.72
C VAL A 113 12.92 18.25 -16.86
N ALA A 114 12.97 19.07 -15.79
CA ALA A 114 12.51 20.45 -15.86
C ALA A 114 13.37 21.32 -16.80
N ARG A 115 14.69 21.15 -16.79
CA ARG A 115 15.61 21.85 -17.72
C ARG A 115 15.35 21.46 -19.16
N GLU A 116 15.20 20.17 -19.44
CA GLU A 116 14.88 19.66 -20.78
C GLU A 116 13.53 20.21 -21.27
N LYS A 117 12.51 20.15 -20.41
CA LYS A 117 11.18 20.69 -20.72
C LYS A 117 11.24 22.19 -20.99
N HIS A 118 12.01 22.94 -20.21
CA HIS A 118 12.20 24.38 -20.42
C HIS A 118 12.92 24.67 -21.74
N ALA A 119 13.96 23.91 -22.09
CA ALA A 119 14.67 24.03 -23.36
C ALA A 119 13.74 23.73 -24.55
N MET A 120 12.97 22.64 -24.47
CA MET A 120 11.97 22.30 -25.49
C MET A 120 10.90 23.39 -25.64
N TRP A 121 10.40 23.92 -24.52
CA TRP A 121 9.43 25.00 -24.54
C TRP A 121 9.98 26.28 -25.18
N ALA A 122 11.24 26.61 -24.93
CA ALA A 122 11.91 27.75 -25.56
C ALA A 122 11.99 27.61 -27.09
N VAL A 123 12.35 26.42 -27.59
CA VAL A 123 12.38 26.13 -29.04
C VAL A 123 10.98 26.26 -29.66
N ILE A 124 9.97 25.68 -29.03
CA ILE A 124 8.58 25.77 -29.51
C ILE A 124 8.12 27.24 -29.55
N ASN A 125 8.46 28.02 -28.53
CA ASN A 125 8.08 29.42 -28.46
C ASN A 125 8.79 30.25 -29.54
N GLN A 126 10.09 30.00 -29.79
CA GLN A 126 10.83 30.63 -30.87
C GLN A 126 10.20 30.35 -32.24
N GLN A 127 9.91 29.07 -32.55
CA GLN A 127 9.26 28.69 -33.80
C GLN A 127 7.88 29.34 -33.96
N ARG A 128 7.12 29.46 -32.86
CA ARG A 128 5.83 30.14 -32.87
C ARG A 128 5.97 31.62 -33.21
N THR A 129 6.97 32.30 -32.67
CA THR A 129 7.25 33.71 -32.99
C THR A 129 7.68 33.87 -34.44
N GLU A 130 8.53 33.00 -34.95
CA GLU A 130 8.95 32.99 -36.36
C GLU A 130 7.75 32.80 -37.29
N LEU A 131 6.88 31.83 -37.01
CA LEU A 131 5.64 31.60 -37.76
C LEU A 131 4.71 32.82 -37.74
N GLU A 132 4.58 33.49 -36.60
CA GLU A 132 3.75 34.70 -36.50
C GLU A 132 4.35 35.86 -37.31
N ASN A 133 5.68 36.02 -37.30
CA ASN A 133 6.37 37.01 -38.14
C ASN A 133 6.14 36.74 -39.62
N VAL A 134 6.26 35.48 -40.06
CA VAL A 134 5.97 35.08 -41.45
C VAL A 134 4.51 35.38 -41.81
N ARG A 135 3.56 35.04 -40.93
CA ARG A 135 2.13 35.34 -41.12
C ARG A 135 1.86 36.83 -41.23
N GLN A 136 2.56 37.67 -40.47
CA GLN A 136 2.42 39.12 -40.55
C GLN A 136 2.94 39.67 -41.89
N VAL A 137 4.08 39.19 -42.38
CA VAL A 137 4.61 39.62 -43.68
C VAL A 137 3.70 39.16 -44.82
N LEU A 138 3.22 37.91 -44.81
CA LEU A 138 2.27 37.42 -45.81
C LEU A 138 0.99 38.26 -45.84
N ARG A 139 0.45 38.63 -44.66
CA ARG A 139 -0.69 39.56 -44.57
C ARG A 139 -0.39 40.93 -45.19
N LYS A 140 0.79 41.49 -44.96
CA LYS A 140 1.20 42.78 -45.55
C LYS A 140 1.33 42.69 -47.06
N VAL A 141 2.00 41.67 -47.59
CA VAL A 141 2.16 41.46 -49.03
C VAL A 141 0.81 41.28 -49.73
N ALA A 142 -0.13 40.55 -49.11
CA ALA A 142 -1.48 40.42 -49.63
C ALA A 142 -2.26 41.75 -49.69
N GLN A 143 -1.93 42.72 -48.81
CA GLN A 143 -2.56 44.04 -48.78
C GLN A 143 -1.90 45.03 -49.74
N THR A 144 -0.57 44.99 -49.91
CA THR A 144 0.20 46.00 -50.65
C THR A 144 0.62 45.54 -52.05
N GLY A 145 0.66 44.24 -52.32
CA GLY A 145 1.17 43.66 -53.58
C GLY A 145 2.70 43.77 -53.76
N ASP A 146 3.44 44.34 -52.80
CA ASP A 146 4.89 44.54 -52.90
C ASP A 146 5.66 43.31 -52.40
N LEU A 147 6.39 42.67 -53.31
CA LEU A 147 7.16 41.43 -53.07
C LEU A 147 8.50 41.69 -52.36
N LYS A 148 8.91 42.93 -52.12
CA LYS A 148 10.21 43.26 -51.50
C LYS A 148 10.37 42.68 -50.09
N ASP A 149 9.29 42.54 -49.34
CA ASP A 149 9.35 42.04 -47.96
C ASP A 149 9.50 40.50 -47.87
N LEU A 150 9.23 39.75 -48.94
CA LEU A 150 9.47 38.30 -48.99
C LEU A 150 10.97 37.96 -49.02
N LYS A 151 11.81 38.82 -49.63
CA LYS A 151 13.26 38.60 -49.70
C LYS A 151 13.93 38.63 -48.30
N LYS A 152 13.36 39.38 -47.35
CA LYS A 152 13.89 39.47 -45.97
C LYS A 152 13.74 38.18 -45.17
N ILE A 153 12.75 37.34 -45.50
CA ILE A 153 12.49 36.09 -44.77
C ILE A 153 13.36 34.95 -45.32
N SER A 154 13.66 34.94 -46.62
CA SER A 154 14.45 33.89 -47.27
C SER A 154 15.94 33.86 -46.89
N GLY A 155 16.45 34.87 -46.15
CA GLY A 155 17.87 35.02 -45.82
C GLY A 155 18.32 34.51 -44.45
N SER A 156 17.40 34.09 -43.56
CA SER A 156 17.72 33.73 -42.17
C SER A 156 17.95 32.23 -41.92
N GLY A 157 18.03 31.39 -42.96
CA GLY A 157 18.39 29.98 -42.85
C GLY A 157 19.83 29.71 -43.29
N LYS A 158 20.80 29.93 -42.40
CA LYS A 158 22.16 29.37 -42.47
C LYS A 158 22.52 28.80 -41.11
#